data_AF-A0A1H5RN58-F1
#
_entry.id   AF-A0A1H5RN58-F1
#
_cell.length_a   1.000
_cell.length_b   1.000
_cell.length_c   1.000
_cell.angle_alpha   90.00
_cell.angle_beta   90.00
_cell.angle_gamma   90.00
#
_symmetry.space_group_name_H-M   'P 1'
#
loop_
_entity.id
_entity.type
_entity.pdbx_description
1 polymer ?
#
loop_
_entity_poly.entity_id
_entity_poly.type
_entity_poly.pdbx_seq_one_letter_code
_entity_poly.pdbx_strand_id
1 'polypeptide(L)'
;MRTNRVLLCSYIISSMLVGCGSEESGGGGSTPSAPSNIYSDIDVQSFTTVMHPESHCFNTNSKFRTEHFIVAAKGTVSDAKLQEVARVAQNTLDVDLAAYSWDAWSDLAVDYSNPFEICVIASEGSNGAGTKWGFVVGPNRSGPNLDNLVKHELKHTYQSRLIGKTGLNAAHTWYAEAIATALSTNETVSDSQLSSFISQVGLTPTQITHDGIQDAVMMQLSDPSTEYGAYNMAVRYLETQGVSNHALWEVFKVIKQIETSCMADHQAALDNGEMVNPIAEDSTSCSGYATTYSSGATMWNGEVISGSIEDPIAPSSEPGKSRFQVAFDYVMSPYGVSYDGIDDTTSFRDTIINGM
;
A
#
# COMPACT_ATOMS: atom_id res chain seq x y z
N MET A 1 -49.93 -21.77 6.57
CA MET A 1 -49.11 -21.65 5.35
C MET A 1 -48.08 -20.55 5.58
N ARG A 2 -46.81 -20.96 5.52
CA ARG A 2 -45.54 -20.22 5.37
C ARG A 2 -45.43 -18.78 5.90
N THR A 3 -44.77 -18.69 7.06
CA THR A 3 -43.85 -17.63 7.48
C THR A 3 -42.76 -17.38 6.44
N ASN A 4 -42.46 -16.11 6.13
CA ASN A 4 -41.18 -15.70 5.54
C ASN A 4 -40.62 -14.53 6.37
N ARG A 5 -39.58 -14.85 7.14
CA ARG A 5 -38.66 -13.89 7.74
C ARG A 5 -37.71 -13.44 6.64
N VAL A 6 -37.70 -12.15 6.31
CA VAL A 6 -36.60 -11.54 5.56
C VAL A 6 -35.53 -11.21 6.59
N LEU A 7 -34.45 -11.99 6.56
CA LEU A 7 -33.24 -11.77 7.33
C LEU A 7 -32.54 -10.55 6.73
N LEU A 8 -32.41 -9.46 7.50
CA LEU A 8 -31.38 -8.47 7.24
C LEU A 8 -30.02 -9.15 7.52
N CYS A 9 -29.31 -9.51 6.46
CA CYS A 9 -27.88 -9.78 6.56
C CYS A 9 -27.15 -8.43 6.51
N SER A 10 -26.82 -7.92 7.70
CA SER A 10 -25.77 -6.93 7.86
C SER A 10 -24.47 -7.54 7.34
N TYR A 11 -24.02 -7.10 6.17
CA TYR A 11 -22.65 -7.34 5.73
C TYR A 11 -21.74 -6.45 6.58
N ILE A 12 -21.16 -7.05 7.61
CA ILE A 12 -19.96 -6.54 8.23
C ILE A 12 -18.86 -6.76 7.20
N ILE A 13 -18.39 -5.68 6.57
CA ILE A 13 -17.17 -5.68 5.78
C ILE A 13 -16.04 -5.91 6.80
N SER A 14 -15.68 -7.17 7.00
CA SER A 14 -14.36 -7.52 7.52
C SER A 14 -13.38 -7.16 6.41
N SER A 15 -12.67 -6.05 6.58
CA SER A 15 -11.37 -5.85 5.94
C SER A 15 -10.50 -7.03 6.37
N MET A 16 -10.44 -8.06 5.52
CA MET A 16 -9.49 -9.14 5.69
C MET A 16 -8.11 -8.54 5.51
N LEU A 17 -7.40 -8.39 6.63
CA LEU A 17 -5.96 -8.21 6.66
C LEU A 17 -5.33 -9.43 6.00
N VAL A 18 -5.05 -9.34 4.71
CA VAL A 18 -4.16 -10.28 4.02
C VAL A 18 -2.76 -9.87 4.43
N GLY A 19 -2.26 -10.45 5.52
CA GLY A 19 -0.90 -10.15 6.01
C GLY A 19 0.15 -10.62 5.00
N CYS A 20 1.17 -9.79 4.76
CA CYS A 20 2.21 -10.02 3.75
C CYS A 20 3.29 -11.02 4.21
N GLY A 21 2.89 -12.25 4.54
CA GLY A 21 3.84 -13.30 4.91
C GLY A 21 3.51 -14.63 4.25
N SER A 22 4.38 -15.05 3.33
CA SER A 22 4.48 -16.43 2.90
C SER A 22 4.92 -17.29 4.08
N GLU A 23 4.02 -18.14 4.59
CA GLU A 23 4.41 -19.24 5.47
C GLU A 23 5.29 -20.20 4.66
N GLU A 24 6.57 -20.30 4.99
CA GLU A 24 7.36 -21.46 4.59
C GLU A 24 6.65 -22.71 5.12
N SER A 25 6.21 -23.57 4.20
CA SER A 25 5.42 -24.75 4.49
C SER A 25 6.09 -25.65 5.54
N GLY A 26 5.53 -25.70 6.74
CA GLY A 26 5.98 -26.60 7.81
C GLY A 26 5.20 -26.38 9.10
N GLY A 27 4.17 -27.20 9.33
CA GLY A 27 3.30 -27.11 10.50
C GLY A 27 4.04 -27.14 11.85
N GLY A 28 3.70 -26.19 12.72
CA GLY A 28 4.13 -26.15 14.10
C GLY A 28 4.02 -24.72 14.63
N GLY A 29 3.26 -24.51 15.71
CA GLY A 29 3.09 -23.19 16.33
C GLY A 29 4.43 -22.47 16.49
N SER A 30 4.60 -21.41 15.72
CA SER A 30 5.89 -20.76 15.55
C SER A 30 6.25 -20.02 16.84
N THR A 31 7.30 -20.50 17.48
CA THR A 31 7.82 -19.92 18.71
C THR A 31 8.45 -18.57 18.36
N PRO A 32 8.24 -17.50 19.14
CA PRO A 32 8.86 -16.20 18.85
C PRO A 32 10.37 -16.32 18.72
N SER A 33 10.94 -15.79 17.63
CA SER A 33 12.40 -15.78 17.45
C SER A 33 13.06 -14.90 18.50
N ALA A 34 14.17 -15.39 19.07
CA ALA A 34 14.97 -14.63 20.02
C ALA A 34 15.33 -13.25 19.42
N PRO A 35 15.15 -12.15 20.18
CA PRO A 35 15.48 -10.82 19.69
C PRO A 35 16.97 -10.70 19.33
N SER A 36 17.27 -10.07 18.18
CA SER A 36 18.63 -9.68 17.84
C SER A 36 18.96 -8.28 18.36
N ASN A 37 20.23 -7.91 18.33
CA ASN A 37 20.71 -6.59 18.75
C ASN A 37 21.25 -5.78 17.56
N ILE A 38 20.61 -5.90 16.39
CA ILE A 38 20.97 -5.09 15.22
C ILE A 38 20.63 -3.62 15.44
N TYR A 39 21.44 -2.74 14.85
CA TYR A 39 21.33 -1.28 14.97
C TYR A 39 21.30 -0.79 16.44
N SER A 40 22.12 -1.41 17.29
CA SER A 40 22.16 -1.16 18.75
C SER A 40 22.55 0.28 19.14
N ASP A 41 23.12 1.02 18.20
CA ASP A 41 23.46 2.44 18.32
C ASP A 41 22.23 3.36 18.25
N ILE A 42 21.10 2.89 17.73
CA ILE A 42 19.84 3.63 17.74
C ILE A 42 19.29 3.67 19.17
N ASP A 43 19.09 4.88 19.66
CA ASP A 43 18.54 5.14 20.98
C ASP A 43 17.05 4.76 21.04
N VAL A 44 16.70 4.00 22.06
CA VAL A 44 15.33 3.58 22.33
C VAL A 44 15.01 3.91 23.78
N GLN A 45 14.09 4.85 23.96
CA GLN A 45 13.73 5.36 25.27
C GLN A 45 12.39 4.78 25.71
N SER A 46 12.24 4.52 27.01
CA SER A 46 10.92 4.23 27.59
C SER A 46 10.02 5.45 27.41
N PHE A 47 8.83 5.25 26.84
CA PHE A 47 7.91 6.33 26.52
C PHE A 47 6.48 5.84 26.55
N THR A 48 5.60 6.60 27.22
CA THR A 48 4.21 6.23 27.40
C THR A 48 3.32 7.37 26.88
N THR A 49 2.69 7.14 25.73
CA THR A 49 1.60 7.96 25.21
C THR A 49 0.49 7.05 24.70
N VAL A 50 -0.73 7.57 24.60
CA VAL A 50 -1.85 6.86 23.99
C VAL A 50 -1.59 6.71 22.49
N MET A 51 -1.77 5.49 21.96
CA MET A 51 -1.69 5.22 20.52
C MET A 51 -2.92 5.76 19.79
N HIS A 52 -2.77 6.12 18.52
CA HIS A 52 -3.81 6.73 17.70
C HIS A 52 -5.08 5.85 17.64
N PRO A 53 -6.30 6.42 17.73
CA PRO A 53 -7.53 5.64 17.75
C PRO A 53 -7.78 4.77 16.51
N GLU A 54 -7.19 5.13 15.38
CA GLU A 54 -7.27 4.39 14.11
C GLU A 54 -6.06 3.47 13.86
N SER A 55 -5.09 3.36 14.78
CA SER A 55 -3.94 2.46 14.58
C SER A 55 -4.23 1.04 15.06
N HIS A 56 -3.42 0.07 14.64
CA HIS A 56 -3.57 -1.32 15.06
C HIS A 56 -3.42 -1.53 16.57
N CYS A 57 -2.74 -0.61 17.25
CA CYS A 57 -2.58 -0.60 18.70
C CYS A 57 -3.54 0.38 19.40
N PHE A 58 -4.64 0.79 18.74
CA PHE A 58 -5.71 1.57 19.37
C PHE A 58 -6.09 0.93 20.71
N ASN A 59 -6.32 1.77 21.74
CA ASN A 59 -6.57 1.43 23.15
C ASN A 59 -5.37 0.97 24.01
N THR A 60 -4.16 1.00 23.47
CA THR A 60 -2.93 0.74 24.23
C THR A 60 -2.10 2.01 24.37
N ASN A 61 -1.14 1.98 25.30
CA ASN A 61 -0.10 3.00 25.35
C ASN A 61 1.16 2.46 24.67
N SER A 62 1.93 3.37 24.06
CA SER A 62 3.31 3.10 23.69
C SER A 62 4.11 2.65 24.91
N LYS A 63 5.17 1.90 24.66
CA LYS A 63 6.15 1.49 25.65
C LYS A 63 7.53 2.08 25.37
N PHE A 64 7.87 2.19 24.09
CA PHE A 64 9.16 2.69 23.64
C PHE A 64 8.99 3.77 22.57
N ARG A 65 10.03 4.57 22.42
CA ARG A 65 10.12 5.63 21.42
C ARG A 65 11.54 5.70 20.85
N THR A 66 11.61 6.01 19.56
CA THR A 66 12.80 6.53 18.86
C THR A 66 12.55 7.97 18.42
N GLU A 67 13.39 8.54 17.56
CA GLU A 67 13.15 9.88 17.02
C GLU A 67 11.77 10.00 16.34
N HIS A 68 11.49 9.07 15.42
CA HIS A 68 10.33 9.13 14.53
C HIS A 68 9.22 8.11 14.83
N PHE A 69 9.45 7.16 15.74
CA PHE A 69 8.50 6.09 16.03
C PHE A 69 8.13 6.02 17.51
N ILE A 70 6.88 5.63 17.77
CA ILE A 70 6.44 5.05 19.04
C ILE A 70 6.01 3.60 18.84
N VAL A 71 6.29 2.75 19.81
CA VAL A 71 6.09 1.30 19.70
C VAL A 71 5.23 0.79 20.85
N ALA A 72 4.19 0.05 20.52
CA ALA A 72 3.31 -0.63 21.45
C ALA A 72 3.17 -2.12 21.11
N ALA A 73 2.47 -2.87 21.96
CA ALA A 73 2.24 -4.28 21.78
C ALA A 73 0.80 -4.68 22.11
N LYS A 74 0.26 -5.67 21.38
CA LYS A 74 -0.94 -6.42 21.78
C LYS A 74 -0.57 -7.89 22.00
N GLY A 75 -0.95 -8.40 23.17
CA GLY A 75 -0.55 -9.73 23.63
C GLY A 75 0.84 -9.73 24.28
N THR A 76 1.39 -10.93 24.51
CA THR A 76 2.66 -11.11 25.22
C THR A 76 3.84 -10.97 24.26
N VAL A 77 4.49 -9.80 24.26
CA VAL A 77 5.71 -9.52 23.50
C VAL A 77 6.78 -8.99 24.44
N SER A 78 8.00 -9.53 24.35
CA SER A 78 9.11 -9.11 25.21
C SER A 78 9.61 -7.70 24.88
N ASP A 79 10.11 -6.99 25.89
CA ASP A 79 10.68 -5.64 25.74
C ASP A 79 11.86 -5.63 24.76
N ALA A 80 12.72 -6.64 24.82
CA ALA A 80 13.83 -6.80 23.90
C ALA A 80 13.37 -6.89 22.44
N LYS A 81 12.24 -7.58 22.18
CA LYS A 81 11.63 -7.63 20.84
C LYS A 81 11.09 -6.26 20.40
N LEU A 82 10.41 -5.54 21.29
CA LEU A 82 9.89 -4.22 20.97
C LEU A 82 11.01 -3.21 20.66
N GLN A 83 12.11 -3.28 21.40
CA GLN A 83 13.29 -2.46 21.13
C GLN A 83 13.98 -2.84 19.83
N GLU A 84 14.10 -4.14 19.50
CA GLU A 84 14.62 -4.59 18.21
C GLU A 84 13.79 -4.01 17.06
N VAL A 85 12.46 -4.15 17.11
CA VAL A 85 11.55 -3.60 16.09
C VAL A 85 11.71 -2.07 15.97
N ALA A 86 11.78 -1.36 17.09
CA ALA A 86 11.97 0.09 17.11
C ALA A 86 13.26 0.52 16.39
N ARG A 87 14.38 -0.16 16.66
CA ARG A 87 15.67 0.13 16.04
C ARG A 87 15.67 -0.15 14.55
N VAL A 88 15.13 -1.30 14.15
CA VAL A 88 15.02 -1.67 12.73
C VAL A 88 14.18 -0.67 11.96
N ALA A 89 13.06 -0.23 12.53
CA ALA A 89 12.19 0.75 11.89
C ALA A 89 12.85 2.11 11.75
N GLN A 90 13.52 2.60 12.81
CA GLN A 90 14.24 3.86 12.76
C GLN A 90 15.39 3.81 11.73
N ASN A 91 16.22 2.75 11.76
CA ASN A 91 17.28 2.58 10.78
C ASN A 91 16.74 2.57 9.33
N THR A 92 15.64 1.84 9.11
CA THR A 92 15.01 1.76 7.79
C THR A 92 14.56 3.15 7.32
N LEU A 93 13.89 3.91 8.19
CA LEU A 93 13.47 5.27 7.86
C LEU A 93 14.67 6.17 7.54
N ASP A 94 15.72 6.14 8.35
CA ASP A 94 16.90 7.00 8.14
C ASP A 94 17.58 6.70 6.79
N VAL A 95 17.67 5.43 6.42
CA VAL A 95 18.19 4.98 5.12
C VAL A 95 17.28 5.44 3.98
N ASP A 96 15.97 5.24 4.10
CA ASP A 96 14.99 5.60 3.08
C ASP A 96 14.92 7.13 2.87
N LEU A 97 14.92 7.93 3.93
CA LEU A 97 14.95 9.39 3.86
C LEU A 97 16.19 9.87 3.09
N ALA A 98 17.37 9.31 3.38
CA ALA A 98 18.58 9.63 2.63
C ALA A 98 18.51 9.18 1.16
N ALA A 99 18.04 7.96 0.91
CA ALA A 99 17.96 7.38 -0.44
C ALA A 99 16.97 8.14 -1.35
N TYR A 100 15.84 8.57 -0.81
CA TYR A 100 14.81 9.29 -1.56
C TYR A 100 14.97 10.82 -1.47
N SER A 101 15.98 11.30 -0.73
CA SER A 101 16.19 12.72 -0.44
C SER A 101 14.94 13.38 0.16
N TRP A 102 14.29 12.67 1.09
CA TRP A 102 13.09 13.13 1.80
C TRP A 102 13.43 13.66 3.18
N ASP A 103 12.52 14.48 3.67
CA ASP A 103 12.50 14.95 5.05
C ASP A 103 11.25 14.41 5.77
N ALA A 104 11.46 13.83 6.95
CA ALA A 104 10.39 13.14 7.68
C ALA A 104 9.19 14.06 7.97
N TRP A 105 9.46 15.33 8.28
CA TRP A 105 8.40 16.30 8.52
C TRP A 105 7.69 16.67 7.22
N SER A 106 8.41 17.20 6.24
CA SER A 106 7.80 17.87 5.09
C SER A 106 7.27 16.91 4.03
N ASP A 107 7.90 15.74 3.85
CA ASP A 107 7.43 14.73 2.91
C ASP A 107 6.43 13.74 3.54
N LEU A 108 6.62 13.37 4.83
CA LEU A 108 5.84 12.31 5.47
C LEU A 108 4.91 12.81 6.59
N ALA A 109 4.97 14.09 6.97
CA ALA A 109 4.24 14.66 8.10
C ALA A 109 4.51 13.91 9.42
N VAL A 110 5.77 13.57 9.66
CA VAL A 110 6.24 12.91 10.87
C VAL A 110 7.07 13.88 11.69
N ASP A 111 6.63 14.12 12.91
CA ASP A 111 7.32 14.97 13.86
C ASP A 111 7.24 14.36 15.26
N TYR A 112 7.79 15.06 16.26
CA TYR A 112 7.80 14.55 17.63
C TYR A 112 6.38 14.29 18.20
N SER A 113 5.41 15.15 17.88
CA SER A 113 4.02 15.08 18.32
C SER A 113 3.18 14.13 17.47
N ASN A 114 3.59 13.89 16.22
CA ASN A 114 2.93 13.01 15.26
C ASN A 114 3.90 11.92 14.75
N PRO A 115 4.42 11.05 15.64
CA PRO A 115 5.33 9.99 15.23
C PRO A 115 4.59 8.90 14.43
N PHE A 116 5.34 8.07 13.71
CA PHE A 116 4.80 6.81 13.23
C PHE A 116 4.54 5.84 14.39
N GLU A 117 3.53 5.00 14.23
CA GLU A 117 3.11 4.02 15.22
C GLU A 117 3.44 2.60 14.79
N ILE A 118 4.21 1.89 15.61
CA ILE A 118 4.47 0.46 15.41
C ILE A 118 3.66 -0.33 16.41
N CYS A 119 2.83 -1.25 15.90
CA CYS A 119 2.12 -2.19 16.73
C CYS A 119 2.70 -3.60 16.56
N VAL A 120 3.27 -4.16 17.63
CA VAL A 120 3.72 -5.56 17.61
C VAL A 120 2.62 -6.46 18.17
N ILE A 121 1.99 -7.25 17.31
CA ILE A 121 0.84 -8.07 17.68
C ILE A 121 1.25 -9.54 17.71
N ALA A 122 1.09 -10.19 18.87
CA ALA A 122 1.51 -11.57 19.06
C ALA A 122 0.84 -12.56 18.08
N SER A 123 -0.42 -12.31 17.69
CA SER A 123 -1.16 -13.17 16.76
C SER A 123 -0.78 -13.02 15.29
N GLU A 124 -0.05 -11.96 14.91
CA GLU A 124 0.40 -11.77 13.52
C GLU A 124 1.55 -12.70 13.14
N GLY A 125 2.18 -13.36 14.11
CA GLY A 125 3.21 -14.36 13.85
C GLY A 125 4.40 -13.79 13.09
N SER A 126 4.55 -14.16 11.82
CA SER A 126 5.62 -13.69 10.92
C SER A 126 5.15 -12.65 9.90
N ASN A 127 3.91 -12.15 10.01
CA ASN A 127 3.28 -11.27 9.03
C ASN A 127 3.39 -9.81 9.45
N GLY A 128 3.03 -8.92 8.53
CA GLY A 128 2.89 -7.49 8.76
C GLY A 128 1.83 -6.87 7.87
N ALA A 129 1.52 -5.61 8.16
CA ALA A 129 0.72 -4.73 7.30
C ALA A 129 1.05 -3.25 7.59
N GLY A 130 1.21 -2.44 6.56
CA GLY A 130 1.40 -0.99 6.67
C GLY A 130 0.09 -0.20 6.55
N THR A 131 0.03 0.96 7.20
CA THR A 131 -1.10 1.91 7.17
C THR A 131 -0.59 3.35 7.19
N LYS A 132 -1.47 4.34 7.00
CA LYS A 132 -1.08 5.75 7.10
C LYS A 132 -0.48 6.13 8.47
N TRP A 133 -0.83 5.44 9.56
CA TRP A 133 -0.34 5.81 10.90
C TRP A 133 1.02 5.18 11.23
N GLY A 134 1.44 4.17 10.47
CA GLY A 134 2.57 3.31 10.76
C GLY A 134 2.22 1.88 10.37
N PHE A 135 2.80 0.88 11.02
CA PHE A 135 2.65 -0.50 10.59
C PHE A 135 2.51 -1.47 11.76
N VAL A 136 1.98 -2.66 11.45
CA VAL A 136 1.91 -3.81 12.34
C VAL A 136 2.92 -4.87 11.91
N VAL A 137 3.54 -5.54 12.87
CA VAL A 137 4.37 -6.73 12.63
C VAL A 137 4.14 -7.78 13.70
N GLY A 138 4.27 -9.04 13.31
CA GLY A 138 4.33 -10.17 14.23
C GLY A 138 5.73 -10.36 14.85
N PRO A 139 5.83 -10.95 16.05
CA PRO A 139 7.09 -11.06 16.79
C PRO A 139 7.99 -12.24 16.35
N ASN A 140 7.57 -13.07 15.39
CA ASN A 140 8.27 -14.32 15.07
C ASN A 140 9.52 -14.14 14.21
N ARG A 141 9.73 -12.96 13.61
CA ARG A 141 10.97 -12.64 12.88
C ARG A 141 11.99 -11.93 13.78
N SER A 142 13.29 -12.09 13.48
CA SER A 142 14.38 -11.34 14.11
C SER A 142 15.54 -11.14 13.13
N GLY A 143 16.45 -10.21 13.47
CA GLY A 143 17.64 -9.93 12.67
C GLY A 143 17.28 -9.52 11.23
N PRO A 144 18.03 -10.01 10.21
CA PRO A 144 17.78 -9.68 8.81
C PRO A 144 16.35 -10.01 8.32
N ASN A 145 15.70 -11.04 8.87
CA ASN A 145 14.33 -11.40 8.47
C ASN A 145 13.29 -10.38 8.97
N LEU A 146 13.52 -9.80 10.15
CA LEU A 146 12.71 -8.70 10.64
C LEU A 146 13.03 -7.41 9.88
N ASP A 147 14.31 -7.17 9.58
CA ASP A 147 14.76 -6.04 8.77
C ASP A 147 14.05 -5.99 7.41
N ASN A 148 13.97 -7.11 6.72
CA ASN A 148 13.24 -7.23 5.46
C ASN A 148 11.73 -6.97 5.61
N LEU A 149 11.10 -7.54 6.64
CA LEU A 149 9.66 -7.31 6.88
C LEU A 149 9.38 -5.83 7.18
N VAL A 150 10.14 -5.22 8.09
CA VAL A 150 9.97 -3.80 8.44
C VAL A 150 10.24 -2.91 7.25
N LYS A 151 11.27 -3.22 6.43
CA LYS A 151 11.50 -2.54 5.16
C LYS A 151 10.25 -2.59 4.31
N HIS A 152 9.66 -3.76 4.05
CA HIS A 152 8.46 -3.91 3.23
C HIS A 152 7.27 -3.11 3.78
N GLU A 153 6.90 -3.33 5.05
CA GLU A 153 5.70 -2.71 5.65
C GLU A 153 5.81 -1.18 5.80
N LEU A 154 7.03 -0.68 5.98
CA LEU A 154 7.25 0.75 6.04
C LEU A 154 7.02 1.42 4.66
N LYS A 155 7.22 0.71 3.54
CA LYS A 155 6.87 1.25 2.22
C LYS A 155 5.37 1.42 2.08
N HIS A 156 4.55 0.46 2.55
CA HIS A 156 3.10 0.63 2.59
C HIS A 156 2.65 1.79 3.48
N THR A 157 3.39 2.06 4.56
CA THR A 157 3.18 3.26 5.38
C THR A 157 3.45 4.54 4.59
N TYR A 158 4.56 4.60 3.82
CA TYR A 158 4.86 5.74 2.94
C TYR A 158 3.80 5.93 1.87
N GLN A 159 3.42 4.84 1.17
CA GLN A 159 2.37 4.87 0.14
C GLN A 159 1.09 5.48 0.71
N SER A 160 0.64 4.99 1.87
CA SER A 160 -0.55 5.49 2.55
C SER A 160 -0.43 6.98 2.94
N ARG A 161 0.75 7.43 3.39
CA ARG A 161 0.99 8.85 3.72
C ARG A 161 1.00 9.75 2.49
N LEU A 162 1.63 9.30 1.41
CA LEU A 162 1.79 10.08 0.19
C LEU A 162 0.49 10.22 -0.59
N ILE A 163 -0.41 9.22 -0.53
CA ILE A 163 -1.71 9.25 -1.21
C ILE A 163 -2.78 9.95 -0.38
N GLY A 164 -2.75 9.81 0.95
CA GLY A 164 -3.79 10.33 1.84
C GLY A 164 -4.74 9.25 2.38
N LYS A 165 -5.83 9.69 3.04
CA LYS A 165 -6.69 8.82 3.86
C LYS A 165 -7.32 7.63 3.12
N THR A 166 -7.47 7.74 1.80
CA THR A 166 -8.11 6.76 0.92
C THR A 166 -7.16 5.63 0.47
N GLY A 167 -5.84 5.84 0.57
CA GLY A 167 -4.82 4.86 0.14
C GLY A 167 -4.91 4.48 -1.34
N LEU A 168 -4.18 3.43 -1.75
CA LEU A 168 -4.50 2.72 -2.99
C LEU A 168 -5.61 1.71 -2.71
N ASN A 169 -6.50 1.51 -3.68
CA ASN A 169 -7.51 0.46 -3.62
C ASN A 169 -6.95 -0.90 -4.01
N ALA A 170 -7.77 -1.93 -3.85
CA ALA A 170 -7.46 -3.29 -4.26
C ALA A 170 -7.13 -3.42 -5.77
N ALA A 171 -7.60 -2.49 -6.61
CA ALA A 171 -7.31 -2.49 -8.05
C ALA A 171 -5.86 -2.11 -8.38
N HIS A 172 -5.14 -1.47 -7.45
CA HIS A 172 -3.75 -1.05 -7.64
C HIS A 172 -2.79 -1.70 -6.63
N THR A 173 -3.23 -2.74 -5.93
CA THR A 173 -2.40 -3.55 -5.02
C THR A 173 -1.12 -4.03 -5.70
N TRP A 174 -1.19 -4.45 -6.97
CA TRP A 174 -0.01 -4.87 -7.72
C TRP A 174 1.13 -3.83 -7.66
N TYR A 175 0.82 -2.53 -7.79
CA TYR A 175 1.82 -1.46 -7.82
C TYR A 175 2.35 -1.17 -6.42
N ALA A 176 1.45 -1.19 -5.42
CA ALA A 176 1.81 -1.06 -4.01
C ALA A 176 2.80 -2.15 -3.59
N GLU A 177 2.45 -3.42 -3.86
CA GLU A 177 3.26 -4.58 -3.51
C GLU A 177 4.53 -4.67 -4.34
N ALA A 178 4.47 -4.36 -5.65
CA ALA A 178 5.66 -4.35 -6.50
C ALA A 178 6.70 -3.36 -5.97
N ILE A 179 6.30 -2.14 -5.62
CA ILE A 179 7.21 -1.13 -5.08
C ILE A 179 7.72 -1.51 -3.69
N ALA A 180 6.83 -1.97 -2.81
CA ALA A 180 7.24 -2.41 -1.48
C ALA A 180 8.28 -3.53 -1.57
N THR A 181 8.06 -4.51 -2.47
CA THR A 181 8.98 -5.63 -2.73
C THR A 181 10.28 -5.16 -3.35
N ALA A 182 10.23 -4.40 -4.46
CA ALA A 182 11.39 -3.91 -5.20
C ALA A 182 12.35 -3.12 -4.30
N LEU A 183 11.80 -2.27 -3.43
CA LEU A 183 12.56 -1.36 -2.58
C LEU A 183 12.84 -1.93 -1.17
N SER A 184 12.49 -3.20 -0.91
CA SER A 184 12.78 -3.87 0.37
C SER A 184 13.61 -5.14 0.18
N THR A 185 12.96 -6.25 -0.18
CA THR A 185 13.56 -7.57 -0.36
C THR A 185 14.20 -7.72 -1.73
N ASN A 186 13.73 -6.94 -2.70
CA ASN A 186 14.01 -7.09 -4.12
C ASN A 186 13.83 -8.55 -4.58
N GLU A 187 12.81 -9.22 -4.04
CA GLU A 187 12.49 -10.60 -4.38
C GLU A 187 12.13 -10.69 -5.86
N THR A 188 12.63 -11.72 -6.54
CA THR A 188 12.34 -11.98 -7.95
C THR A 188 11.92 -13.43 -8.14
N VAL A 189 11.24 -13.70 -9.24
CA VAL A 189 10.88 -15.04 -9.68
C VAL A 189 11.72 -15.45 -10.89
N SER A 190 12.02 -16.74 -11.01
CA SER A 190 12.58 -17.30 -12.25
C SER A 190 11.55 -17.27 -13.38
N ASP A 191 12.00 -17.37 -14.64
CA ASP A 191 11.11 -17.41 -15.81
C ASP A 191 10.06 -18.51 -15.72
N SER A 192 10.44 -19.65 -15.12
CA SER A 192 9.54 -20.78 -14.91
C SER A 192 8.44 -20.47 -13.88
N GLN A 193 8.79 -19.77 -12.80
CA GLN A 193 7.84 -19.31 -11.79
C GLN A 193 6.94 -18.20 -12.33
N LEU A 194 7.50 -17.23 -13.05
CA LEU A 194 6.73 -16.17 -13.70
C LEU A 194 5.77 -16.74 -14.76
N SER A 195 6.23 -17.69 -15.57
CA SER A 195 5.37 -18.38 -16.55
C SER A 195 4.27 -19.19 -15.87
N SER A 196 4.58 -19.82 -14.73
CA SER A 196 3.59 -20.54 -13.92
C SER A 196 2.56 -19.59 -13.32
N PHE A 197 2.98 -18.45 -12.75
CA PHE A 197 2.10 -17.40 -12.26
C PHE A 197 1.15 -16.95 -13.36
N ILE A 198 1.69 -16.54 -14.52
CA ILE A 198 0.90 -16.09 -15.67
C ILE A 198 -0.07 -17.17 -16.15
N SER A 199 0.36 -18.44 -16.18
CA SER A 199 -0.50 -19.55 -16.60
C SER A 199 -1.64 -19.83 -15.63
N GLN A 200 -1.46 -19.55 -14.33
CA GLN A 200 -2.49 -19.77 -13.31
C GLN A 200 -3.54 -18.67 -13.35
N VAL A 201 -3.10 -17.41 -13.40
CA VAL A 201 -3.97 -16.23 -13.33
C VAL A 201 -4.51 -15.81 -14.70
N GLY A 202 -3.89 -16.29 -15.79
CA GLY A 202 -4.26 -15.97 -17.17
C GLY A 202 -3.81 -14.58 -17.65
N LEU A 203 -3.00 -13.87 -16.87
CA LEU A 203 -2.59 -12.47 -17.07
C LEU A 203 -1.12 -12.26 -16.69
N THR A 204 -0.44 -11.27 -17.26
CA THR A 204 0.86 -10.82 -16.74
C THR A 204 0.69 -9.98 -15.47
N PRO A 205 1.72 -9.86 -14.61
CA PRO A 205 1.68 -8.98 -13.43
C PRO A 205 1.25 -7.54 -13.76
N THR A 206 1.68 -7.04 -14.92
CA THR A 206 1.29 -5.73 -15.45
C THR A 206 -0.13 -5.67 -15.98
N GLN A 207 -0.92 -6.74 -15.97
CA GLN A 207 -2.33 -6.77 -16.40
C GLN A 207 -3.31 -7.02 -15.26
N ILE A 208 -2.80 -7.24 -14.05
CA ILE A 208 -3.60 -7.32 -12.81
C ILE A 208 -4.07 -5.92 -12.37
N THR A 209 -3.83 -4.93 -13.23
CA THR A 209 -3.95 -3.49 -13.07
C THR A 209 -5.36 -2.98 -13.39
N HIS A 210 -6.15 -3.75 -14.14
CA HIS A 210 -7.54 -3.40 -14.47
C HIS A 210 -8.50 -3.86 -13.36
N ASP A 211 -9.05 -2.89 -12.63
CA ASP A 211 -10.18 -2.93 -11.67
C ASP A 211 -10.48 -4.26 -10.96
N GLY A 212 -9.92 -4.42 -9.76
CA GLY A 212 -10.46 -5.29 -8.71
C GLY A 212 -10.14 -6.79 -8.83
N ILE A 213 -9.24 -7.20 -9.72
CA ILE A 213 -8.96 -8.62 -9.98
C ILE A 213 -8.00 -9.21 -8.93
N GLN A 214 -7.36 -8.41 -8.07
CA GLN A 214 -6.41 -8.89 -7.06
C GLN A 214 -6.96 -10.05 -6.20
N ASP A 215 -8.18 -9.93 -5.67
CA ASP A 215 -8.78 -11.01 -4.88
C ASP A 215 -9.03 -12.27 -5.73
N ALA A 216 -9.38 -12.08 -7.01
CA ALA A 216 -9.55 -13.18 -7.96
C ALA A 216 -8.22 -13.83 -8.36
N VAL A 217 -7.11 -13.06 -8.40
CA VAL A 217 -5.75 -13.59 -8.56
C VAL A 217 -5.42 -14.47 -7.37
N MET A 218 -5.60 -13.97 -6.15
CA MET A 218 -5.31 -14.72 -4.93
C MET A 218 -6.09 -16.03 -4.85
N MET A 219 -7.35 -16.04 -5.29
CA MET A 219 -8.16 -17.26 -5.36
C MET A 219 -7.68 -18.27 -6.43
N GLN A 220 -6.96 -17.81 -7.46
CA GLN A 220 -6.46 -18.65 -8.55
C GLN A 220 -5.04 -19.18 -8.31
N LEU A 221 -4.26 -18.52 -7.45
CA LEU A 221 -2.91 -18.95 -7.14
C LEU A 221 -2.91 -20.25 -6.34
N SER A 222 -2.27 -21.27 -6.89
CA SER A 222 -1.96 -22.51 -6.18
C SER A 222 -0.78 -22.35 -5.20
N ASP A 223 0.09 -21.38 -5.46
CA ASP A 223 1.22 -21.00 -4.62
C ASP A 223 1.34 -19.46 -4.55
N PRO A 224 0.87 -18.83 -3.46
CA PRO A 224 0.90 -17.38 -3.31
C PRO A 224 2.32 -16.83 -3.09
N SER A 225 3.32 -17.67 -2.78
CA SER A 225 4.69 -17.18 -2.50
C SER A 225 5.35 -16.51 -3.70
N THR A 226 4.91 -16.84 -4.92
CA THR A 226 5.47 -16.28 -6.15
C THR A 226 4.91 -14.91 -6.53
N GLU A 227 3.84 -14.47 -5.86
CA GLU A 227 3.11 -13.27 -6.25
C GLU A 227 3.97 -12.00 -6.15
N TYR A 228 4.59 -11.75 -5.01
CA TYR A 228 5.38 -10.53 -4.78
C TYR A 228 6.57 -10.44 -5.72
N GLY A 229 7.29 -11.56 -5.89
CA GLY A 229 8.37 -11.64 -6.86
C GLY A 229 7.87 -11.42 -8.30
N ALA A 230 6.67 -11.89 -8.65
CA ALA A 230 6.06 -11.65 -9.96
C ALA A 230 5.66 -10.17 -10.16
N TYR A 231 5.07 -9.51 -9.15
CA TYR A 231 4.78 -8.08 -9.20
C TYR A 231 6.04 -7.23 -9.31
N ASN A 232 7.11 -7.58 -8.59
CA ASN A 232 8.39 -6.88 -8.72
C ASN A 232 8.91 -6.90 -10.18
N MET A 233 8.61 -7.94 -10.96
CA MET A 233 9.00 -7.99 -12.38
C MET A 233 8.40 -6.84 -13.21
N ALA A 234 7.24 -6.29 -12.81
CA ALA A 234 6.67 -5.10 -13.42
C ALA A 234 7.50 -3.85 -13.12
N VAL A 235 7.97 -3.67 -11.87
CA VAL A 235 8.88 -2.56 -11.53
C VAL A 235 10.21 -2.70 -12.26
N ARG A 236 10.77 -3.91 -12.35
CA ARG A 236 12.00 -4.15 -13.12
C ARG A 236 11.82 -3.81 -14.61
N TYR A 237 10.64 -4.09 -15.18
CA TYR A 237 10.31 -3.63 -16.53
C TYR A 237 10.36 -2.10 -16.63
N LEU A 238 9.75 -1.38 -15.69
CA LEU A 238 9.83 0.08 -15.64
C LEU A 238 11.28 0.58 -15.52
N GLU A 239 12.10 -0.06 -14.68
CA GLU A 239 13.53 0.26 -14.55
C GLU A 239 14.29 0.07 -15.87
N THR A 240 13.96 -0.95 -16.68
CA THR A 240 14.56 -1.12 -18.01
C THR A 240 14.21 0.01 -18.97
N GLN A 241 13.08 0.70 -18.75
CA GLN A 241 12.68 1.91 -19.48
C GLN A 241 13.33 3.18 -18.90
N GLY A 242 14.17 3.06 -17.87
CA GLY A 242 14.86 4.16 -17.22
C GLY A 242 14.06 4.85 -16.11
N VAL A 243 12.92 4.28 -15.70
CA VAL A 243 12.13 4.81 -14.57
C VAL A 243 12.96 4.74 -13.29
N SER A 244 13.02 5.85 -12.57
CA SER A 244 13.76 5.96 -11.30
C SER A 244 12.88 5.67 -10.09
N ASN A 245 13.48 5.33 -8.95
CA ASN A 245 12.77 5.21 -7.67
C ASN A 245 11.99 6.48 -7.31
N HIS A 246 12.54 7.65 -7.65
CA HIS A 246 11.85 8.91 -7.44
C HIS A 246 10.56 9.00 -8.28
N ALA A 247 10.60 8.55 -9.54
CA ALA A 247 9.40 8.51 -10.38
C ALA A 247 8.37 7.49 -9.86
N LEU A 248 8.81 6.33 -9.35
CA LEU A 248 7.90 5.35 -8.74
C LEU A 248 7.12 5.97 -7.56
N TRP A 249 7.82 6.72 -6.71
CA TRP A 249 7.19 7.44 -5.59
C TRP A 249 6.34 8.63 -6.01
N GLU A 250 6.75 9.33 -7.06
CA GLU A 250 6.03 10.51 -7.58
C GLU A 250 4.62 10.15 -8.05
N VAL A 251 4.39 8.92 -8.54
CA VAL A 251 3.03 8.45 -8.87
C VAL A 251 2.09 8.61 -7.65
N PHE A 252 2.51 8.18 -6.47
CA PHE A 252 1.71 8.33 -5.25
C PHE A 252 1.45 9.80 -4.88
N LYS A 253 2.47 10.65 -5.01
CA LYS A 253 2.35 12.10 -4.76
C LYS A 253 1.37 12.75 -5.73
N VAL A 254 1.40 12.37 -7.00
CA VAL A 254 0.49 12.89 -8.04
C VAL A 254 -0.95 12.40 -7.82
N ILE A 255 -1.17 11.16 -7.35
CA ILE A 255 -2.51 10.70 -6.95
C ILE A 255 -3.12 11.65 -5.90
N LYS A 256 -2.34 12.06 -4.89
CA LYS A 256 -2.80 13.03 -3.88
C LYS A 256 -3.12 14.38 -4.48
N GLN A 257 -2.30 14.89 -5.41
CA GLN A 257 -2.57 16.15 -6.10
C GLN A 257 -3.89 16.11 -6.87
N ILE A 258 -4.15 15.00 -7.59
CA ILE A 258 -5.43 14.79 -8.30
C ILE A 258 -6.58 14.76 -7.30
N GLU A 259 -6.45 14.02 -6.20
CA GLU A 259 -7.48 13.95 -5.15
C GLU A 259 -7.79 15.33 -4.56
N THR A 260 -6.77 16.11 -4.20
CA THR A 260 -6.94 17.47 -3.68
C THR A 260 -7.62 18.38 -4.71
N SER A 261 -7.31 18.23 -6.01
CA SER A 261 -8.00 18.96 -7.08
C SER A 261 -9.49 18.62 -7.13
N CYS A 262 -9.85 17.32 -7.10
CA CYS A 262 -11.25 16.91 -7.11
C CYS A 262 -12.02 17.39 -5.86
N MET A 263 -11.37 17.42 -4.69
CA MET A 263 -11.99 17.96 -3.46
C MET A 263 -12.26 19.46 -3.59
N ALA A 264 -11.35 20.21 -4.21
CA ALA A 264 -11.53 21.63 -4.46
C ALA A 264 -12.69 21.89 -5.44
N ASP A 265 -12.82 21.10 -6.51
CA ASP A 265 -13.94 21.19 -7.45
C ASP A 265 -15.29 20.97 -6.75
N HIS A 266 -15.36 19.97 -5.88
CA HIS A 266 -16.58 19.70 -5.12
C HIS A 266 -16.91 20.82 -4.11
N GLN A 267 -15.90 21.32 -3.38
CA GLN A 267 -16.11 22.43 -2.46
C GLN A 267 -16.58 23.69 -3.19
N ALA A 268 -16.06 23.95 -4.39
CA ALA A 268 -16.52 25.06 -5.22
C ALA A 268 -17.99 24.89 -5.64
N ALA A 269 -18.43 23.67 -5.96
CA ALA A 269 -19.84 23.38 -6.25
C ALA A 269 -20.74 23.67 -5.04
N LEU A 270 -20.33 23.23 -3.84
CA LEU A 270 -21.02 23.55 -2.58
C LEU A 270 -21.10 25.06 -2.34
N ASP A 271 -19.99 25.78 -2.52
CA ASP A 271 -19.91 27.23 -2.31
C ASP A 271 -20.79 28.00 -3.31
N ASN A 272 -21.00 27.45 -4.51
CA ASN A 272 -21.92 27.97 -5.52
C ASN A 272 -23.41 27.63 -5.26
N GLY A 273 -23.71 26.94 -4.16
CA GLY A 273 -25.07 26.55 -3.78
C GLY A 273 -25.61 25.35 -4.54
N GLU A 274 -24.74 24.55 -5.17
CA GLU A 274 -25.15 23.31 -5.81
C GLU A 274 -25.52 22.25 -4.76
N MET A 275 -26.59 21.49 -5.04
CA MET A 275 -27.00 20.35 -4.22
C MET A 275 -26.18 19.13 -4.63
N VAL A 276 -24.99 18.99 -4.05
CA VAL A 276 -24.12 17.83 -4.23
C VAL A 276 -24.23 16.89 -3.03
N ASN A 277 -24.07 15.59 -3.25
CA ASN A 277 -24.05 14.63 -2.14
C ASN A 277 -22.88 14.96 -1.21
N PRO A 278 -23.06 14.94 0.13
CA PRO A 278 -21.96 15.10 1.06
C PRO A 278 -20.91 14.03 0.77
N ILE A 279 -19.67 14.45 0.51
CA ILE A 279 -18.55 13.52 0.48
C ILE A 279 -18.27 13.17 1.95
N ALA A 280 -18.12 11.88 2.24
CA ALA A 280 -17.53 11.50 3.51
C ALA A 280 -16.11 12.10 3.60
N GLU A 281 -15.62 12.48 4.78
CA GLU A 281 -14.28 13.10 4.92
C GLU A 281 -13.12 12.22 4.38
N ASP A 282 -13.41 10.93 4.17
CA ASP A 282 -12.55 9.86 3.68
C ASP A 282 -12.92 9.39 2.26
N SER A 283 -13.99 9.91 1.66
CA SER A 283 -14.39 9.55 0.29
C SER A 283 -13.89 10.59 -0.71
N THR A 284 -13.73 10.18 -1.96
CA THR A 284 -13.12 10.99 -3.02
C THR A 284 -14.17 11.49 -3.99
N SER A 285 -14.11 12.77 -4.31
CA SER A 285 -15.14 13.51 -5.06
C SER A 285 -14.88 13.65 -6.55
N CYS A 286 -13.96 12.83 -7.10
CA CYS A 286 -13.76 12.80 -8.53
C CYS A 286 -15.01 12.21 -9.18
N SER A 287 -15.48 12.87 -10.22
CA SER A 287 -16.64 12.47 -10.98
C SER A 287 -16.41 12.84 -12.44
N GLY A 288 -16.25 11.84 -13.27
CA GLY A 288 -16.25 11.93 -14.72
C GLY A 288 -17.63 12.23 -15.34
N TYR A 289 -18.72 12.10 -14.59
CA TYR A 289 -20.03 12.58 -15.05
C TYR A 289 -20.09 14.12 -15.09
N ALA A 290 -20.22 14.67 -16.31
CA ALA A 290 -20.37 16.10 -16.53
C ALA A 290 -21.63 16.71 -15.90
N THR A 291 -22.57 15.88 -15.44
CA THR A 291 -23.82 16.31 -14.79
C THR A 291 -23.72 16.39 -13.28
N THR A 292 -22.60 15.95 -12.67
CA THR A 292 -22.43 15.95 -11.22
C THR A 292 -22.26 17.36 -10.67
N TYR A 293 -21.53 18.21 -11.39
CA TYR A 293 -21.35 19.62 -11.08
C TYR A 293 -21.81 20.48 -12.25
N SER A 294 -22.28 21.70 -11.99
CA SER A 294 -22.66 22.66 -13.03
C SER A 294 -21.45 23.10 -13.87
N SER A 295 -20.24 23.02 -13.30
CA SER A 295 -18.96 23.25 -13.95
C SER A 295 -18.52 22.12 -14.89
N GLY A 296 -19.21 20.98 -14.88
CA GLY A 296 -18.88 19.80 -15.68
C GLY A 296 -18.21 18.68 -14.87
N ALA A 297 -17.48 17.82 -15.57
CA ALA A 297 -16.76 16.71 -14.95
C ALA A 297 -15.50 17.21 -14.24
N THR A 298 -14.98 16.44 -13.28
CA THR A 298 -13.69 16.75 -12.66
C THR A 298 -12.57 16.57 -13.67
N MET A 299 -11.71 17.57 -13.76
CA MET A 299 -10.60 17.61 -14.71
C MET A 299 -9.28 17.76 -13.97
N TRP A 300 -8.27 17.02 -14.41
CA TRP A 300 -6.90 17.26 -13.97
C TRP A 300 -5.96 17.17 -15.16
N ASN A 301 -5.16 18.21 -15.37
CA ASN A 301 -4.23 18.33 -16.49
C ASN A 301 -4.85 18.02 -17.88
N GLY A 302 -6.11 18.42 -18.09
CA GLY A 302 -6.83 18.20 -19.35
C GLY A 302 -7.48 16.82 -19.51
N GLU A 303 -7.32 15.93 -18.54
CA GLU A 303 -7.97 14.62 -18.50
C GLU A 303 -9.23 14.64 -17.64
N VAL A 304 -10.27 13.93 -18.08
CA VAL A 304 -11.46 13.67 -17.26
C VAL A 304 -11.12 12.59 -16.25
N ILE A 305 -11.26 12.90 -14.97
CA ILE A 305 -10.97 11.96 -13.88
C ILE A 305 -12.26 11.35 -13.40
N SER A 306 -12.30 10.01 -13.33
CA SER A 306 -13.45 9.25 -12.86
C SER A 306 -13.14 8.41 -11.62
N GLY A 307 -14.22 8.07 -10.91
CA GLY A 307 -14.24 7.09 -9.83
C GLY A 307 -13.81 7.59 -8.45
N SER A 308 -14.28 6.86 -7.43
CA SER A 308 -13.60 6.81 -6.15
C SER A 308 -12.47 5.77 -6.21
N ILE A 309 -11.49 5.86 -5.30
CA ILE A 309 -10.50 4.79 -5.14
C ILE A 309 -11.26 3.57 -4.58
N GLU A 310 -12.29 3.76 -3.78
CA GLU A 310 -13.01 2.69 -3.09
C GLU A 310 -14.05 1.90 -3.91
N ASP A 311 -14.08 1.98 -5.23
CA ASP A 311 -15.05 1.22 -6.05
C ASP A 311 -14.39 0.02 -6.76
N PRO A 312 -14.11 -1.10 -6.04
CA PRO A 312 -13.46 -2.29 -6.61
C PRO A 312 -14.34 -3.03 -7.63
N ILE A 313 -15.62 -2.65 -7.78
CA ILE A 313 -16.53 -3.14 -8.81
C ILE A 313 -17.53 -2.03 -9.11
N ALA A 314 -17.15 -0.96 -9.81
CA ALA A 314 -18.16 -0.04 -10.33
C ALA A 314 -18.97 -0.76 -11.42
N PRO A 315 -20.29 -1.05 -11.23
CA PRO A 315 -21.13 -1.47 -12.33
C PRO A 315 -21.53 -0.20 -13.08
N SER A 316 -20.61 0.49 -13.74
CA SER A 316 -20.84 1.41 -14.87
C SER A 316 -19.61 2.25 -15.17
N SER A 317 -19.28 2.34 -16.46
CA SER A 317 -18.28 3.20 -17.06
C SER A 317 -18.60 4.68 -16.80
N GLU A 318 -18.11 5.23 -15.69
CA GLU A 318 -18.02 6.68 -15.59
C GLU A 318 -17.02 7.17 -16.66
N PRO A 319 -17.37 8.15 -17.50
CA PRO A 319 -16.47 8.66 -18.53
C PRO A 319 -15.17 9.20 -17.92
N GLY A 320 -14.01 8.82 -18.45
CA GLY A 320 -12.73 9.30 -17.95
C GLY A 320 -11.79 8.17 -17.57
N LYS A 321 -10.67 8.54 -16.93
CA LYS A 321 -9.64 7.62 -16.44
C LYS A 321 -9.60 7.62 -14.92
N SER A 322 -9.16 6.50 -14.34
CA SER A 322 -8.92 6.43 -12.91
C SER A 322 -7.80 7.38 -12.49
N ARG A 323 -7.83 7.82 -11.23
CA ARG A 323 -6.77 8.67 -10.66
C ARG A 323 -5.39 8.05 -10.76
N PHE A 324 -5.30 6.74 -10.52
CA PHE A 324 -4.04 6.01 -10.64
C PHE A 324 -3.53 6.06 -12.08
N GLN A 325 -4.37 5.74 -13.06
CA GLN A 325 -3.98 5.76 -14.47
C GLN A 325 -3.47 7.13 -14.89
N VAL A 326 -4.18 8.21 -14.52
CA VAL A 326 -3.76 9.58 -14.87
C VAL A 326 -2.45 9.96 -14.17
N ALA A 327 -2.28 9.63 -12.89
CA ALA A 327 -1.04 9.88 -12.18
C ALA A 327 0.13 9.09 -12.78
N PHE A 328 -0.09 7.82 -13.08
CA PHE A 328 0.89 6.94 -13.71
C PHE A 328 1.29 7.48 -15.08
N ASP A 329 0.34 7.72 -15.99
CA ASP A 329 0.60 8.27 -17.32
C ASP A 329 1.35 9.60 -17.23
N TYR A 330 0.96 10.50 -16.32
CA TYR A 330 1.62 11.78 -16.14
C TYR A 330 3.10 11.62 -15.77
N VAL A 331 3.40 10.81 -14.76
CA VAL A 331 4.77 10.61 -14.26
C VAL A 331 5.62 9.77 -15.22
N MET A 332 5.00 8.79 -15.88
CA MET A 332 5.69 7.80 -16.71
C MET A 332 5.89 8.27 -18.15
N SER A 333 5.12 9.26 -18.62
CA SER A 333 5.23 9.80 -19.98
C SER A 333 6.64 10.22 -20.43
N PRO A 334 7.52 10.81 -19.59
CA PRO A 334 8.88 11.16 -20.00
C PRO A 334 9.76 9.93 -20.31
N TYR A 335 9.38 8.76 -19.82
CA TYR A 335 10.05 7.48 -20.04
C TYR A 335 9.47 6.72 -21.24
N GLY A 336 8.49 7.30 -21.94
CA GLY A 336 7.80 6.62 -23.05
C GLY A 336 6.87 5.49 -22.58
N VAL A 337 6.50 5.49 -21.30
CA VAL A 337 5.65 4.47 -20.69
C VAL A 337 4.28 5.07 -20.39
N SER A 338 3.23 4.33 -20.72
CA SER A 338 1.84 4.61 -20.32
C SER A 338 1.26 3.40 -19.60
N TYR A 339 0.19 3.60 -18.85
CA TYR A 339 -0.52 2.54 -18.16
C TYR A 339 -1.00 1.47 -19.14
N ASP A 340 -1.69 1.87 -20.21
CA ASP A 340 -2.12 0.93 -21.26
C ASP A 340 -0.93 0.26 -21.99
N GLY A 341 0.25 0.88 -21.95
CA GLY A 341 1.47 0.36 -22.58
C GLY A 341 2.18 -0.69 -21.73
N ILE A 342 2.14 -0.60 -20.40
CA ILE A 342 2.70 -1.63 -19.51
C ILE A 342 1.86 -2.91 -19.54
N ASP A 343 0.57 -2.77 -19.83
CA ASP A 343 -0.39 -3.86 -20.00
C ASP A 343 -0.19 -4.67 -21.30
N ASP A 344 0.72 -4.26 -22.19
CA ASP A 344 1.07 -5.04 -23.38
C ASP A 344 1.88 -6.29 -23.03
N THR A 345 1.20 -7.43 -23.05
CA THR A 345 1.78 -8.76 -22.82
C THR A 345 3.01 -9.03 -23.69
N THR A 346 3.02 -8.57 -24.95
CA THR A 346 4.11 -8.88 -25.88
C THR A 346 5.37 -8.15 -25.44
N SER A 347 5.26 -6.83 -25.25
CA SER A 347 6.37 -5.98 -24.79
C SER A 347 6.92 -6.43 -23.43
N PHE A 348 6.03 -6.78 -22.49
CA PHE A 348 6.44 -7.32 -21.19
C PHE A 348 7.19 -8.65 -21.32
N ARG A 349 6.64 -9.62 -22.09
CA ARG A 349 7.28 -10.93 -22.27
C ARG A 349 8.62 -10.82 -22.99
N ASP A 350 8.72 -10.00 -24.03
CA ASP A 350 9.94 -9.83 -24.80
C ASP A 350 11.06 -9.18 -24.00
N THR A 351 10.72 -8.30 -23.05
CA THR A 351 11.71 -7.59 -22.24
C THR A 351 12.09 -8.36 -20.97
N ILE A 352 11.11 -8.96 -20.29
CA ILE A 352 11.29 -9.57 -18.96
C ILE A 352 11.49 -11.07 -19.03
N ILE A 353 10.71 -11.80 -19.85
CA ILE A 353 10.83 -13.26 -19.93
C ILE A 353 11.93 -13.66 -20.91
N ASN A 354 12.03 -12.97 -22.06
CA ASN A 354 13.01 -13.30 -23.09
C ASN A 354 14.34 -12.53 -22.94
N GLY A 355 14.37 -11.49 -22.11
CA GLY A 355 15.54 -10.65 -21.85
C GLY A 355 16.34 -11.03 -20.59
N MET A 356 15.87 -12.00 -19.81
CA MET A 356 16.57 -12.61 -18.68
C MET A 356 17.37 -13.86 -19.08
#